data_AF-A0AAD6V2I3-F1
#
_entry.id   AF-A0AAD6V2I3-F1
#
_cell.length_a   1.000
_cell.length_b   1.000
_cell.length_c   1.000
_cell.angle_alpha   90.00
_cell.angle_beta   90.00
_cell.angle_gamma   90.00
#
_symmetry.space_group_name_H-M   'P 1'
#
loop_
_entity.id
_entity.type
_entity.pdbx_description
1 polymer ?
#
loop_
_entity_poly.entity_id
_entity_poly.type
_entity_poly.pdbx_seq_one_letter_code
_entity_poly.pdbx_strand_id
1 'polypeptide(L)'
;MFSSNRKSSKYGAYAHHGELRGHSGAILAMSATEDGKFLASGGTQATSGTDGTRIFDIRTMRAVETPQSSEWRGPTTAVLWLKREDDAVDGLVSGSQRGYLFCWETAKQRA
;
A
#
# COMPACT_ATOMS: atom_id res chain seq x y z
N MET A 1 19.16 -5.37 31.29
CA MET A 1 19.25 -4.27 30.29
C MET A 1 19.13 -4.89 28.92
N PHE A 2 17.97 -4.83 28.27
CA PHE A 2 17.78 -5.40 26.93
C PHE A 2 18.13 -4.34 25.90
N SER A 3 19.32 -4.45 25.30
CA SER A 3 19.67 -3.65 24.13
C SER A 3 18.77 -4.08 22.97
N SER A 4 17.82 -3.24 22.59
CA SER A 4 17.04 -3.42 21.37
C SER A 4 17.97 -3.20 20.18
N ASN A 5 18.40 -4.29 19.55
CA ASN A 5 19.27 -4.32 18.36
C ASN A 5 18.48 -3.87 17.12
N ARG A 6 18.00 -2.62 17.14
CA ARG A 6 17.24 -2.05 16.03
C ARG A 6 18.23 -1.67 14.92
N LYS A 7 18.11 -2.32 13.76
CA LYS A 7 18.94 -1.99 12.58
C LYS A 7 18.83 -0.49 12.31
N SER A 8 19.94 0.20 12.11
CA SER A 8 19.98 1.63 11.82
C SER A 8 20.69 1.90 10.48
N SER A 9 20.42 3.06 9.90
CA SER A 9 21.15 3.53 8.72
C SER A 9 22.62 3.76 9.06
N LYS A 10 23.48 3.76 8.03
CA LYS A 10 24.94 3.91 8.16
C LYS A 10 25.38 5.10 9.04
N TYR A 11 24.58 6.17 9.08
CA TYR A 11 24.86 7.39 9.84
C TYR A 11 23.96 7.58 11.07
N GLY A 12 23.17 6.57 11.45
CA GLY A 12 22.31 6.60 12.64
C GLY A 12 21.08 7.52 12.55
N ALA A 13 20.92 8.27 11.46
CA ALA A 13 19.80 9.20 11.27
C ALA A 13 18.43 8.49 11.12
N TYR A 14 18.42 7.20 10.76
CA TYR A 14 17.20 6.42 10.59
C TYR A 14 17.33 5.09 11.29
N ALA A 15 16.25 4.65 11.93
CA ALA A 15 16.15 3.33 12.53
C ALA A 15 15.06 2.52 11.83
N HIS A 16 15.34 1.24 11.58
CA HIS A 16 14.40 0.29 11.02
C HIS A 16 13.20 0.13 11.97
N HIS A 17 12.02 0.54 11.50
CA HIS A 17 10.80 0.45 12.28
C HIS A 17 10.12 -0.93 12.15
N GLY A 18 10.03 -1.46 10.92
CA GLY A 18 9.41 -2.74 10.63
C GLY A 18 9.32 -2.99 9.12
N GLU A 19 8.78 -4.15 8.74
CA GLU A 19 8.61 -4.57 7.35
C GLU A 19 7.12 -4.82 7.06
N LEU A 20 6.62 -4.25 5.96
CA LEU A 20 5.26 -4.49 5.46
C LEU A 20 5.31 -5.64 4.46
N ARG A 21 4.74 -6.79 4.82
CA ARG A 21 4.77 -8.03 4.03
C ARG A 21 3.40 -8.30 3.42
N GLY A 22 3.39 -8.83 2.20
CA GLY A 22 2.16 -9.28 1.55
C GLY A 22 2.26 -9.41 0.04
N HIS A 23 3.01 -8.53 -0.61
CA HIS A 23 3.29 -8.67 -2.04
C HIS A 23 4.04 -9.99 -2.31
N SER A 24 3.63 -10.69 -3.36
CA SER A 24 4.29 -11.92 -3.79
C SER A 24 5.42 -11.63 -4.77
N GLY A 25 5.33 -10.52 -5.53
CA GLY A 25 6.32 -10.09 -6.50
C GLY A 25 6.90 -8.70 -6.26
N ALA A 26 7.41 -8.09 -7.33
CA ALA A 26 8.07 -6.79 -7.28
C ALA A 26 7.06 -5.66 -7.03
N ILE A 27 7.37 -4.76 -6.09
CA ILE A 27 6.61 -3.54 -5.84
C ILE A 27 7.08 -2.48 -6.85
N LEU A 28 6.16 -1.97 -7.66
CA LEU A 28 6.46 -1.01 -8.72
C LEU A 28 5.99 0.41 -8.40
N ALA A 29 4.96 0.55 -7.57
CA ALA A 29 4.37 1.83 -7.23
C ALA A 29 3.99 1.88 -5.74
N MET A 30 4.15 3.06 -5.13
CA MET A 30 3.76 3.31 -3.74
C MET A 30 3.23 4.73 -3.59
N SER A 31 2.28 4.93 -2.67
CA SER A 31 1.73 6.24 -2.32
C SER A 31 1.24 6.24 -0.89
N ALA A 32 1.58 7.27 -0.12
CA ALA A 32 1.14 7.44 1.27
C ALA A 32 0.06 8.51 1.36
N THR A 33 -0.83 8.39 2.34
CA THR A 33 -1.76 9.47 2.69
C THR A 33 -0.98 10.64 3.30
N GLU A 34 -1.51 11.85 3.14
CA GLU A 34 -0.90 13.07 3.67
C GLU A 34 -0.76 13.03 5.21
N ASP A 35 -1.69 12.37 5.88
CA ASP A 35 -1.66 12.15 7.33
C ASP A 35 -0.73 11.02 7.78
N GLY A 36 -0.09 10.31 6.84
CA GLY A 36 0.86 9.24 7.09
C GLY A 36 0.25 7.97 7.71
N LYS A 37 -1.08 7.85 7.81
CA LYS A 37 -1.73 6.68 8.41
C LYS A 37 -1.71 5.47 7.50
N PHE A 38 -1.87 5.68 6.20
CA PHE A 38 -1.96 4.60 5.23
C PHE A 38 -0.88 4.70 4.16
N LEU A 39 -0.36 3.54 3.77
CA LEU A 39 0.50 3.37 2.61
C LEU A 39 -0.17 2.39 1.66
N ALA A 40 -0.37 2.82 0.42
CA ALA A 40 -0.79 1.96 -0.66
C ALA A 40 0.42 1.57 -1.51
N SER A 41 0.44 0.34 -2.00
CA SER A 41 1.48 -0.16 -2.88
C SER A 41 0.88 -1.08 -3.94
N GLY A 42 1.50 -1.07 -5.13
CA GLY A 42 1.08 -1.84 -6.28
C GLY A 42 2.29 -2.53 -6.91
N GLY A 43 2.09 -3.74 -7.41
CA GLY A 43 3.17 -4.58 -7.88
C GLY A 43 2.79 -5.57 -8.96
N THR A 44 3.77 -6.38 -9.33
CA THR A 44 3.61 -7.50 -10.27
C THR A 44 3.34 -8.78 -9.51
N GLN A 45 2.73 -9.75 -10.18
CA GLN A 45 2.77 -11.13 -9.72
C GLN A 45 4.19 -11.63 -9.64
N ALA A 46 4.52 -12.39 -8.59
CA ALA A 46 5.56 -13.40 -8.74
C ALA A 46 5.00 -14.57 -9.56
N THR A 47 5.90 -15.31 -10.18
CA THR A 47 5.68 -16.42 -11.12
C THR A 47 4.58 -17.43 -10.73
N SER A 48 4.14 -17.47 -9.47
CA SER A 48 3.09 -18.37 -8.97
C SER A 48 2.05 -17.73 -8.03
N GLY A 49 1.90 -16.39 -7.99
CA GLY A 49 1.02 -15.70 -7.04
C GLY A 49 -0.05 -14.81 -7.69
N THR A 50 -1.06 -14.44 -6.89
CA THR A 50 -1.90 -13.26 -7.11
C THR A 50 -1.43 -12.10 -6.20
N ASP A 51 -1.42 -10.91 -6.75
CA ASP A 51 -0.73 -9.72 -6.27
C ASP A 51 -1.29 -8.51 -6.96
N GLY A 52 -1.30 -7.42 -6.23
CA GLY A 52 -2.10 -6.30 -6.63
C GLY A 52 -1.95 -5.12 -5.74
N THR A 53 -2.85 -4.17 -5.92
CA THR A 53 -2.87 -3.01 -5.04
C THR A 53 -3.19 -3.47 -3.61
N ARG A 54 -2.30 -3.15 -2.67
CA ARG A 54 -2.43 -3.42 -1.24
C ARG A 54 -2.41 -2.10 -0.48
N ILE A 55 -3.11 -2.07 0.65
CA ILE A 55 -3.12 -0.94 1.57
C ILE A 55 -2.59 -1.43 2.91
N PHE A 56 -1.78 -0.62 3.58
CA PHE A 56 -1.18 -0.91 4.86
C PHE A 56 -1.49 0.23 5.84
N ASP A 57 -1.88 -0.14 7.06
CA ASP A 57 -1.91 0.78 8.21
C ASP A 57 -0.49 0.86 8.78
N ILE A 58 0.11 2.05 8.72
CA ILE A 58 1.51 2.29 9.13
C ILE A 58 1.68 2.26 10.65
N ARG A 59 0.65 2.63 11.40
CA ARG A 59 0.71 2.62 12.87
C ARG A 59 0.80 1.18 13.40
N THR A 60 0.06 0.26 12.78
CA THR A 60 0.01 -1.14 13.18
C THR A 60 0.96 -2.03 12.37
N MET A 61 1.53 -1.51 11.29
CA MET A 61 2.37 -2.23 10.33
C MET A 61 1.68 -3.48 9.75
N ARG A 62 0.37 -3.37 9.47
CA ARG A 62 -0.46 -4.48 8.97
C ARG A 62 -1.16 -4.11 7.67
N ALA A 63 -1.37 -5.10 6.81
CA ALA A 63 -2.19 -4.95 5.62
C ALA A 63 -3.66 -4.74 6.04
N VAL A 64 -4.31 -3.76 5.44
CA VAL A 64 -5.77 -3.57 5.50
C VAL A 64 -6.40 -4.59 4.56
N GLU A 65 -7.46 -5.24 5.02
CA GLU A 65 -8.22 -6.16 4.20
C GLU A 65 -9.05 -5.35 3.19
N THR A 66 -8.57 -5.31 1.94
CA THR A 66 -9.29 -4.70 0.82
C THR A 66 -9.48 -5.71 -0.30
N PRO A 67 -10.52 -5.58 -1.13
CA PRO A 67 -10.70 -6.49 -2.27
C PRO A 67 -9.46 -6.46 -3.17
N GLN A 68 -8.77 -7.60 -3.31
CA GLN A 68 -7.61 -7.76 -4.18
C GLN A 68 -8.08 -7.66 -5.64
N SER A 69 -8.03 -6.48 -6.24
CA SER A 69 -8.76 -6.24 -7.50
C SER A 69 -8.00 -6.51 -8.78
N SER A 70 -6.67 -6.57 -8.71
CA SER A 70 -5.84 -6.56 -9.93
C SER A 70 -5.40 -7.95 -10.36
N GLU A 71 -5.87 -9.02 -9.70
CA GLU A 71 -5.43 -10.40 -10.00
C GLU A 71 -5.55 -10.73 -11.49
N TRP A 72 -6.61 -10.25 -12.17
CA TRP A 72 -6.90 -10.55 -13.58
C TRP A 72 -6.60 -9.42 -14.57
N ARG A 73 -6.16 -8.25 -14.09
CA ARG A 73 -6.10 -7.01 -14.86
C ARG A 73 -4.69 -6.47 -15.07
N GLY A 74 -3.69 -7.29 -14.76
CA GLY A 74 -2.27 -7.02 -14.97
C GLY A 74 -1.62 -6.27 -13.80
N PRO A 75 -0.28 -6.13 -13.82
CA PRO A 75 0.47 -5.48 -12.75
C PRO A 75 0.00 -4.05 -12.48
N THR A 76 -0.06 -3.66 -11.21
CA THR A 76 -0.29 -2.27 -10.84
C THR A 76 0.98 -1.47 -11.05
N THR A 77 0.92 -0.44 -11.88
CA THR A 77 2.07 0.40 -12.27
C THR A 77 1.98 1.82 -11.73
N ALA A 78 0.81 2.24 -11.24
CA ALA A 78 0.60 3.54 -10.64
C ALA A 78 -0.36 3.43 -9.46
N VAL A 79 -0.10 4.17 -8.39
CA VAL A 79 -0.94 4.24 -7.20
C VAL A 79 -0.94 5.68 -6.71
N LEU A 80 -2.11 6.23 -6.40
CA LEU A 80 -2.26 7.58 -5.87
C LEU A 80 -3.44 7.67 -4.90
N TRP A 81 -3.25 8.43 -3.82
CA TRP A 81 -4.36 8.85 -2.97
C TRP A 81 -5.00 10.12 -3.55
N LEU A 82 -6.31 10.07 -3.75
CA LEU A 82 -7.13 11.22 -4.10
C LEU A 82 -7.80 11.73 -2.84
N LYS A 83 -7.56 13.00 -2.54
CA LYS A 83 -8.31 13.78 -1.57
C LYS A 83 -9.21 14.72 -2.35
N ARG A 84 -10.52 14.50 -2.32
CA ARG A 84 -11.49 15.42 -2.92
C ARG A 84 -11.70 16.58 -1.95
N GLU A 85 -11.74 17.80 -2.48
CA GLU A 85 -11.91 19.01 -1.66
C GLU A 85 -13.35 19.14 -1.13
N ASP A 86 -14.26 18.48 -1.84
CA ASP A 86 -15.72 18.59 -1.80
C ASP A 86 -16.41 17.31 -1.27
N ASP A 87 -15.67 16.22 -1.09
CA ASP A 87 -16.18 14.95 -0.58
C ASP A 87 -15.16 14.35 0.41
N ALA A 88 -15.60 14.08 1.64
CA ALA A 88 -14.74 13.63 2.76
C ALA A 88 -14.21 12.19 2.61
N VAL A 89 -14.25 11.67 1.39
CA VAL A 89 -13.89 10.30 1.05
C VAL A 89 -12.47 10.31 0.49
N ASP A 90 -11.54 9.76 1.28
CA ASP A 90 -10.22 9.43 0.79
C ASP A 90 -10.34 8.26 -0.20
N GLY A 91 -10.01 8.53 -1.45
CA GLY A 91 -10.06 7.54 -2.51
C GLY A 91 -8.66 7.03 -2.85
N LEU A 92 -8.50 5.73 -3.05
CA LEU A 92 -7.27 5.19 -3.65
C LEU A 92 -7.52 4.95 -5.13
N VAL A 93 -6.67 5.50 -6.00
CA VAL A 93 -6.69 5.16 -7.43
C VAL A 93 -5.42 4.40 -7.79
N SER A 94 -5.60 3.28 -8.47
CA SER A 94 -4.48 2.49 -9.00
C SER A 94 -4.66 2.19 -10.47
N GLY A 95 -3.58 2.34 -11.25
CA GLY A 95 -3.53 2.04 -12.67
C GLY A 95 -2.74 0.77 -12.95
N SER A 96 -3.19 -0.02 -13.93
CA SER A 96 -2.51 -1.24 -14.37
C SER A 96 -1.83 -1.10 -15.73
N GLN A 97 -0.83 -1.94 -15.99
CA GLN A 97 -0.14 -2.03 -17.28
C GLN A 97 -1.08 -2.31 -18.46
N ARG A 98 -2.27 -2.89 -18.20
CA ARG A 98 -3.27 -3.20 -19.24
C ARG A 98 -4.27 -2.07 -19.49
N GLY A 99 -4.02 -0.88 -18.93
CA GLY A 99 -4.83 0.31 -19.15
C GLY A 99 -6.09 0.41 -18.29
N TYR A 100 -6.17 -0.35 -17.19
CA TYR A 100 -7.28 -0.25 -16.25
C TYR A 100 -6.97 0.73 -15.12
N LEU A 101 -8.00 1.47 -14.70
CA LEU A 101 -7.99 2.23 -13.45
C LEU A 101 -8.95 1.58 -12.45
N PHE A 102 -8.51 1.47 -11.21
CA PHE A 102 -9.31 1.04 -10.08
C PHE A 102 -9.44 2.19 -9.11
N CYS A 103 -10.66 2.53 -8.73
CA CYS A 103 -10.94 3.55 -7.74
C CYS A 103 -11.57 2.88 -6.53
N TRP A 104 -10.94 3.01 -5.39
CA TRP A 104 -11.40 2.54 -4.09
C TRP A 104 -11.86 3.72 -3.28
N GLU A 105 -12.93 3.53 -2.53
CA GLU A 105 -13.39 4.44 -1.49
C GLU A 105 -13.24 3.73 -0.14
N THR A 106 -12.86 4.47 0.89
CA THR A 106 -12.90 3.95 2.26
C THR A 106 -14.34 3.58 2.61
N ALA A 107 -14.60 2.29 2.84
CA ALA A 107 -15.91 1.86 3.32
C ALA A 107 -16.19 2.53 4.67
N LYS A 108 -17.30 3.28 4.75
CA LYS A 108 -17.86 3.68 6.05
C LYS A 108 -18.15 2.39 6.81
N GLN A 109 -17.50 2.18 7.95
CA GLN A 109 -17.85 1.07 8.83
C GLN A 109 -19.35 1.20 9.13
N ARG A 110 -20.13 0.20 8.70
CA ARG A 110 -21.54 0.12 9.10
C ARG A 110 -21.54 -0.14 10.61
N ALA A 111 -22.12 0.80 11.36
CA ALA A 111 -22.43 0.65 12.78
C ALA A 111 -23.39 -0.51 13.01
#